data_AF-A0A139NBU9-F1
#
_entry.id   AF-A0A139NBU9-F1
#
_cell.length_a   1.000
_cell.length_b   1.000
_cell.length_c   1.000
_cell.angle_alpha   90.00
_cell.angle_beta   90.00
_cell.angle_gamma   90.00
#
_symmetry.space_group_name_H-M   'P 1'
#
loop_
_entity.id
_entity.type
_entity.pdbx_description
1 polymer ?
#
loop_
_entity_poly.entity_id
_entity_poly.type
_entity_poly.pdbx_seq_one_letter_code
_entity_poly.pdbx_strand_id
1 'polypeptide(L)'
;MKKQSKIAQIAIFFAIMLVLHLLSSVIFNLLPVDIKPTIIHIPVIIASILYGPQVGMVLGFLMGCISVITNTIVIIPSSYLFSPFVPNGNLYSLVVAMVPRILIGLTPYLVYKVLHNKLGLAIAGAVGSATNTIFVLGGIFLLFSNVYQGNIQAMLAIVLSANSIAELLISVVLTVGIIPALEKVKQ
;
A
#
# COMPACT_ATOMS: atom_id res chain seq x y z
N MET A 1 25.29 -11.16 -13.73
CA MET A 1 25.23 -10.59 -12.36
C MET A 1 24.01 -9.69 -12.08
N LYS A 2 23.34 -9.04 -13.06
CA LYS A 2 22.21 -8.12 -12.79
C LYS A 2 20.91 -8.77 -12.24
N LYS A 3 20.63 -10.06 -12.53
CA LYS A 3 19.40 -10.75 -12.07
C LYS A 3 19.43 -11.13 -10.58
N GLN A 4 20.57 -11.60 -10.07
CA GLN A 4 20.70 -12.02 -8.66
C GLN A 4 20.53 -10.83 -7.69
N SER A 5 20.98 -9.63 -8.09
CA SER A 5 20.81 -8.40 -7.31
C SER A 5 19.34 -7.99 -7.12
N LYS A 6 18.48 -8.17 -8.15
CA LYS A 6 17.05 -7.83 -8.04
C LYS A 6 16.29 -8.73 -7.08
N ILE A 7 16.63 -10.03 -7.04
CA ILE A 7 16.00 -10.99 -6.13
C ILE A 7 16.35 -10.63 -4.68
N ALA A 8 17.62 -10.30 -4.41
CA ALA A 8 18.04 -9.85 -3.09
C ALA A 8 17.32 -8.56 -2.65
N GLN A 9 17.16 -7.59 -3.54
CA GLN A 9 16.40 -6.35 -3.26
C GLN A 9 14.94 -6.66 -2.92
N ILE A 10 14.27 -7.49 -3.73
CA ILE A 10 12.89 -7.92 -3.44
C ILE A 10 12.83 -8.61 -2.07
N ALA A 11 13.77 -9.51 -1.75
CA ALA A 11 13.80 -10.23 -0.48
C ALA A 11 13.98 -9.29 0.73
N ILE A 12 14.91 -8.32 0.64
CA ILE A 12 15.14 -7.35 1.71
C ILE A 12 13.90 -6.48 1.94
N PHE A 13 13.33 -5.91 0.87
CA PHE A 13 12.13 -5.08 1.00
C PHE A 13 10.92 -5.89 1.47
N PHE A 14 10.78 -7.14 1.04
CA PHE A 14 9.75 -8.04 1.51
C PHE A 14 9.91 -8.37 3.00
N ALA A 15 11.14 -8.62 3.46
CA ALA A 15 11.42 -8.82 4.89
C ALA A 15 11.06 -7.57 5.72
N ILE A 16 11.44 -6.38 5.24
CA ILE A 16 11.04 -5.11 5.88
C ILE A 16 9.52 -4.98 5.93
N MET A 17 8.81 -5.32 4.85
CA MET A 17 7.34 -5.29 4.82
C MET A 17 6.72 -6.24 5.85
N LEU A 18 7.27 -7.45 6.02
CA LEU A 18 6.80 -8.40 7.03
C LEU A 18 7.03 -7.87 8.44
N VAL A 19 8.20 -7.29 8.71
CA VAL A 19 8.50 -6.67 10.00
C VAL A 19 7.54 -5.51 10.28
N LEU A 20 7.32 -4.62 9.31
CA LEU A 20 6.37 -3.52 9.45
C LEU A 20 4.94 -4.01 9.64
N HIS A 21 4.54 -5.09 8.96
CA HIS A 21 3.22 -5.68 9.11
C HIS A 21 3.00 -6.20 10.53
N LEU A 22 3.95 -6.99 11.04
CA LEU A 22 3.89 -7.54 12.40
C LEU A 22 3.94 -6.43 13.45
N LEU A 23 4.85 -5.47 13.30
CA LEU A 23 4.98 -4.34 14.22
C LEU A 23 3.72 -3.50 14.26
N SER A 24 3.15 -3.17 13.10
CA SER A 24 1.89 -2.43 13.01
C SER A 24 0.75 -3.21 13.66
N SER A 25 0.69 -4.52 13.43
CA SER A 25 -0.33 -5.37 14.04
C SER A 25 -0.22 -5.44 15.57
N VAL A 26 0.98 -5.36 16.14
CA VAL A 26 1.19 -5.40 17.59
C VAL A 26 0.97 -4.02 18.23
N ILE A 27 1.59 -2.97 17.68
CA ILE A 27 1.52 -1.61 18.24
C ILE A 27 0.12 -1.02 18.12
N PHE A 28 -0.52 -1.12 16.95
CA PHE A 28 -1.85 -0.55 16.73
C PHE A 28 -2.99 -1.44 17.27
N ASN A 29 -2.69 -2.63 17.78
CA ASN A 29 -3.63 -3.35 18.66
C ASN A 29 -3.57 -2.85 20.11
N LEU A 30 -2.48 -2.16 20.51
CA LEU A 30 -2.26 -1.65 21.86
C LEU A 30 -2.74 -0.20 22.05
N LEU A 31 -2.75 0.59 20.97
CA LEU A 31 -3.21 1.98 20.98
C LEU A 31 -4.70 2.06 20.59
N PRO A 32 -5.54 2.84 21.31
CA PRO A 32 -6.94 3.05 20.98
C PRO A 32 -7.07 4.06 19.83
N VAL A 33 -6.55 3.70 18.66
CA VAL A 33 -6.76 4.44 17.42
C VAL A 33 -7.75 3.69 16.54
N ASP A 34 -8.87 4.35 16.21
CA ASP A 34 -9.99 3.76 15.46
C ASP A 34 -9.60 3.27 14.06
N ILE A 35 -8.52 3.80 13.49
CA ILE A 35 -8.03 3.44 12.16
C ILE A 35 -6.51 3.27 12.24
N LYS A 36 -6.05 2.08 11.87
CA LYS A 36 -4.65 1.69 11.95
C LYS A 36 -3.91 2.18 10.70
N PRO A 37 -2.96 3.12 10.80
CA PRO A 37 -2.23 3.61 9.64
C PRO A 37 -1.46 2.48 8.97
N THR A 38 -1.64 2.28 7.67
CA THR A 38 -0.92 1.23 6.95
C THR A 38 0.46 1.72 6.48
N ILE A 39 1.54 1.39 7.19
CA ILE A 39 2.91 1.80 6.79
C ILE A 39 3.52 0.82 5.75
N ILE A 40 2.86 -0.33 5.54
CA ILE A 40 3.37 -1.45 4.74
C ILE A 40 3.54 -1.10 3.25
N HIS A 41 2.80 -0.11 2.74
CA HIS A 41 2.90 0.29 1.33
C HIS A 41 4.14 1.15 1.04
N ILE A 42 4.79 1.73 2.06
CA ILE A 42 5.92 2.64 1.89
C ILE A 42 7.18 1.94 1.33
N PRO A 43 7.60 0.76 1.85
CA PRO A 43 8.65 -0.03 1.20
C PRO A 43 8.39 -0.31 -0.27
N VAL A 44 7.13 -0.56 -0.67
CA VAL A 44 6.75 -0.81 -2.07
C VAL A 44 6.99 0.44 -2.92
N ILE A 45 6.57 1.61 -2.43
CA ILE A 45 6.80 2.91 -3.09
C ILE A 45 8.30 3.15 -3.28
N ILE A 46 9.09 3.02 -2.21
CA ILE A 46 10.54 3.26 -2.24
C ILE A 46 11.22 2.30 -3.22
N ALA A 47 10.89 1.01 -3.16
CA ALA A 47 11.46 0.02 -4.06
C ALA A 47 11.09 0.25 -5.52
N SER A 48 9.85 0.69 -5.78
CA SER A 48 9.40 1.03 -7.15
C SER A 48 10.22 2.16 -7.75
N ILE A 49 10.53 3.19 -6.96
CA ILE A 49 11.28 4.36 -7.40
C ILE A 49 12.76 4.00 -7.61
N LEU A 50 13.37 3.26 -6.67
CA LEU A 50 14.80 2.95 -6.70
C LEU A 50 15.19 1.86 -7.70
N TYR A 51 14.38 0.81 -7.82
CA TYR A 51 14.72 -0.41 -8.57
C TYR A 51 13.81 -0.66 -9.78
N GLY A 52 12.80 0.19 -9.95
CA GLY A 52 11.90 0.20 -11.09
C GLY A 52 10.55 -0.49 -10.83
N PRO A 53 9.62 -0.36 -11.79
CA PRO A 53 8.22 -0.72 -11.60
C PRO A 53 8.02 -2.23 -11.49
N GLN A 54 8.89 -3.05 -12.10
CA GLN A 54 8.82 -4.51 -11.97
C GLN A 54 9.02 -4.97 -10.53
N VAL A 55 10.00 -4.38 -9.83
CA VAL A 55 10.28 -4.70 -8.42
C VAL A 55 9.14 -4.19 -7.53
N GLY A 56 8.67 -2.97 -7.79
CA GLY A 56 7.51 -2.39 -7.12
C GLY A 56 6.25 -3.25 -7.26
N MET A 57 5.88 -3.66 -8.48
CA MET A 57 4.69 -4.46 -8.74
C MET A 57 4.76 -5.85 -8.09
N VAL A 58 5.93 -6.49 -8.08
CA VAL A 58 6.12 -7.78 -7.38
C VAL A 58 5.95 -7.62 -5.88
N LEU A 59 6.55 -6.58 -5.28
CA LEU A 59 6.36 -6.29 -3.85
C LEU A 59 4.90 -5.92 -3.54
N GLY A 60 4.23 -5.19 -4.43
CA GLY A 60 2.81 -4.89 -4.35
C GLY A 60 1.93 -6.14 -4.40
N PHE A 61 2.25 -7.09 -5.28
CA PHE A 61 1.60 -8.40 -5.32
C PHE A 61 1.79 -9.15 -3.99
N LEU A 62 3.01 -9.21 -3.46
CA LEU A 62 3.31 -9.83 -2.18
C LEU A 62 2.57 -9.16 -1.01
N MET A 63 2.46 -7.82 -1.04
CA MET A 63 1.64 -7.06 -0.10
C MET A 63 0.15 -7.47 -0.17
N GLY A 64 -0.37 -7.65 -1.38
CA GLY A 64 -1.72 -8.16 -1.61
C GLY A 64 -1.91 -9.56 -1.02
N CYS A 65 -0.96 -10.47 -1.24
CA CYS A 65 -0.99 -11.80 -0.64
C CYS A 65 -1.00 -11.75 0.89
N ILE A 66 -0.15 -10.91 1.51
CA ILE A 66 -0.18 -10.68 2.96
C ILE A 66 -1.57 -10.21 3.39
N SER A 67 -2.17 -9.25 2.67
CA SER A 67 -3.51 -8.75 2.96
C SER A 67 -4.57 -9.86 2.94
N VAL A 68 -4.58 -10.72 1.92
CA VAL A 68 -5.55 -11.83 1.81
C VAL A 68 -5.34 -12.85 2.94
N ILE A 69 -4.09 -13.25 3.19
CA ILE A 69 -3.76 -14.25 4.22
C ILE A 69 -4.16 -13.72 5.60
N THR A 70 -3.77 -12.49 5.94
CA THR A 70 -4.09 -11.91 7.25
C THR A 70 -5.60 -11.76 7.45
N ASN A 71 -6.36 -11.32 6.44
CA ASN A 71 -7.82 -11.23 6.54
C ASN A 71 -8.53 -12.59 6.53
N THR A 72 -7.84 -13.67 6.14
CA THR A 72 -8.36 -15.04 6.22
C THR A 72 -8.14 -15.64 7.61
N ILE A 73 -6.99 -15.36 8.23
CA ILE A 73 -6.62 -15.90 9.54
C ILE A 73 -7.24 -15.07 10.67
N VAL A 74 -7.15 -13.74 10.58
CA VAL A 74 -7.66 -12.81 11.59
C VAL A 74 -8.97 -12.23 11.07
N ILE A 75 -10.08 -12.79 11.55
CA ILE A 75 -11.42 -12.41 11.11
C ILE A 75 -11.87 -11.17 11.89
N ILE A 76 -12.06 -10.08 11.15
CA ILE A 76 -12.68 -8.84 11.60
C ILE A 76 -13.89 -8.53 10.72
N PRO A 77 -14.81 -7.63 11.14
CA PRO A 77 -16.02 -7.34 10.37
C PRO A 77 -15.77 -6.89 8.92
N SER A 78 -14.60 -6.31 8.61
CA SER A 78 -14.22 -5.88 7.27
C SER A 78 -13.45 -6.94 6.46
N SER A 79 -13.12 -8.11 7.02
CA SER A 79 -12.30 -9.14 6.37
C SER A 79 -12.88 -9.64 5.05
N TYR A 80 -14.21 -9.67 4.91
CA TYR A 80 -14.90 -10.12 3.69
C TYR A 80 -14.62 -9.23 2.48
N LEU A 81 -14.20 -7.98 2.68
CA LEU A 81 -13.82 -7.06 1.60
C LEU A 81 -12.45 -7.39 1.01
N PHE A 82 -11.62 -8.15 1.73
CA PHE A 82 -10.23 -8.39 1.37
C PHE A 82 -9.86 -9.88 1.27
N SER A 83 -10.73 -10.80 1.68
CA SER A 83 -10.55 -12.24 1.49
C SER A 83 -11.83 -12.92 0.98
N PRO A 84 -11.74 -13.79 -0.02
CA PRO A 84 -12.86 -14.64 -0.44
C PRO A 84 -13.12 -15.81 0.50
N PHE A 85 -12.20 -16.11 1.43
CA PHE A 85 -12.22 -17.34 2.24
C PHE A 85 -12.95 -17.18 3.58
N VAL A 86 -13.56 -16.03 3.82
CA VAL A 86 -14.32 -15.72 5.05
C VAL A 86 -15.82 -15.66 4.74
N PRO A 87 -16.70 -15.75 5.76
CA PRO A 87 -18.15 -15.61 5.56
C PRO A 87 -18.48 -14.29 4.83
N ASN A 88 -19.33 -14.37 3.79
CA ASN A 88 -19.66 -13.27 2.86
C ASN A 88 -18.51 -12.77 1.96
N GLY A 89 -17.37 -13.48 1.93
CA GLY A 89 -16.27 -13.21 1.01
C GLY A 89 -16.66 -13.51 -0.44
N ASN A 90 -16.14 -12.72 -1.38
CA ASN A 90 -16.37 -12.87 -2.81
C ASN A 90 -15.02 -12.88 -3.56
N LEU A 91 -14.97 -13.44 -4.78
CA LEU A 91 -13.80 -13.29 -5.67
C LEU A 91 -13.47 -11.82 -5.94
N TYR A 92 -14.46 -10.93 -5.91
CA TYR A 92 -14.24 -9.48 -5.97
C TYR A 92 -13.38 -8.94 -4.82
N SER A 93 -13.40 -9.58 -3.65
CA SER A 93 -12.55 -9.24 -2.51
C SER A 93 -11.07 -9.41 -2.85
N LEU A 94 -10.74 -10.39 -3.69
CA LEU A 94 -9.38 -10.65 -4.14
C LEU A 94 -8.91 -9.56 -5.12
N VAL A 95 -9.81 -9.03 -5.95
CA VAL A 95 -9.52 -7.89 -6.83
C VAL A 95 -9.23 -6.64 -6.01
N VAL A 96 -10.08 -6.32 -5.03
CA VAL A 96 -9.89 -5.19 -4.11
C VAL A 96 -8.61 -5.35 -3.29
N ALA A 97 -8.26 -6.58 -2.88
CA ALA A 97 -7.02 -6.86 -2.18
C ALA A 97 -5.80 -6.70 -3.10
N MET A 98 -5.78 -7.29 -4.29
CA MET A 98 -4.56 -7.39 -5.09
C MET A 98 -4.29 -6.18 -5.99
N VAL A 99 -5.31 -5.71 -6.72
CA VAL A 99 -5.12 -4.71 -7.79
C VAL A 99 -4.54 -3.39 -7.26
N PRO A 100 -5.10 -2.76 -6.20
CA PRO A 100 -4.54 -1.52 -5.69
C PRO A 100 -3.10 -1.66 -5.22
N ARG A 101 -2.71 -2.81 -4.63
CA ARG A 101 -1.34 -2.98 -4.13
C ARG A 101 -0.33 -3.17 -5.25
N ILE A 102 -0.70 -3.84 -6.34
CA ILE A 102 0.15 -3.91 -7.54
C ILE A 102 0.31 -2.52 -8.15
N LEU A 103 -0.77 -1.72 -8.20
CA LEU A 103 -0.74 -0.36 -8.75
C LEU A 103 0.18 0.58 -7.96
N ILE A 104 0.28 0.45 -6.64
CA ILE A 104 1.25 1.21 -5.82
C ILE A 104 2.70 0.92 -6.24
N GLY A 105 2.96 -0.27 -6.79
CA GLY A 105 4.26 -0.60 -7.36
C GLY A 105 4.58 0.10 -8.68
N LEU A 106 3.57 0.68 -9.34
CA LEU A 106 3.68 1.29 -10.67
C LEU A 106 3.51 2.81 -10.63
N THR A 107 2.49 3.32 -9.93
CA THR A 107 2.11 4.74 -9.97
C THR A 107 3.21 5.69 -9.46
N PRO A 108 3.94 5.43 -8.35
CA PRO A 108 4.99 6.33 -7.87
C PRO A 108 6.19 6.36 -8.81
N TYR A 109 6.52 5.21 -9.42
CA TYR A 109 7.59 5.13 -10.40
C TYR A 109 7.28 5.99 -11.63
N LEU A 110 6.05 5.96 -12.14
CA LEU A 110 5.65 6.77 -13.29
C LEU A 110 5.76 8.27 -12.99
N VAL A 111 5.35 8.70 -11.79
CA VAL A 111 5.46 10.09 -11.34
C VAL A 111 6.93 10.52 -11.27
N TYR A 112 7.77 9.75 -10.58
CA TYR A 112 9.18 10.10 -10.44
C TYR A 112 9.95 10.03 -11.76
N LYS A 113 9.51 9.18 -12.70
CA LYS A 113 10.08 9.12 -14.05
C LYS A 113 9.84 10.42 -14.84
N VAL A 114 8.79 11.18 -14.53
CA VAL A 114 8.51 12.47 -15.18
C VAL A 114 9.17 13.61 -14.40
N LEU A 115 9.13 13.53 -13.06
CA LEU A 115 9.66 14.55 -12.16
C LEU A 115 10.89 14.02 -11.40
N HIS A 116 12.07 14.17 -11.99
CA HIS A 116 13.35 13.73 -11.41
C HIS A 116 13.93 14.71 -10.36
N ASN A 117 13.09 15.26 -9.48
CA ASN A 117 13.51 16.20 -8.45
C ASN A 117 12.91 15.86 -7.09
N LYS A 118 13.32 16.59 -6.03
CA LYS A 118 12.79 16.38 -4.67
C LYS A 118 11.27 16.53 -4.60
N LEU A 119 10.69 17.43 -5.41
CA LEU A 119 9.24 17.58 -5.52
C LEU A 119 8.60 16.34 -6.15
N GLY A 120 9.23 15.73 -7.15
CA GLY A 120 8.77 14.49 -7.76
C GLY A 120 8.80 13.31 -6.79
N LEU A 121 9.77 13.25 -5.87
CA LEU A 121 9.76 12.28 -4.77
C LEU A 121 8.55 12.50 -3.84
N ALA A 122 8.28 13.75 -3.46
CA ALA A 122 7.13 14.09 -2.63
C ALA A 122 5.81 13.71 -3.32
N ILE A 123 5.64 14.10 -4.58
CA ILE A 123 4.43 13.78 -5.36
C ILE A 123 4.32 12.27 -5.57
N ALA A 124 5.43 11.55 -5.81
CA ALA A 124 5.41 10.09 -5.96
C ALA A 124 4.98 9.39 -4.65
N GLY A 125 5.47 9.85 -3.49
CA GLY A 125 5.03 9.35 -2.19
C GLY A 125 3.53 9.60 -1.93
N ALA A 126 3.07 10.82 -2.24
CA ALA A 126 1.66 11.18 -2.11
C ALA A 126 0.77 10.34 -3.05
N VAL A 127 1.14 10.21 -4.32
CA VAL A 127 0.41 9.44 -5.32
C VAL A 127 0.39 7.96 -4.95
N GLY A 128 1.49 7.41 -4.44
CA GLY A 128 1.54 6.02 -3.99
C GLY A 128 0.56 5.75 -2.84
N SER A 129 0.54 6.61 -1.83
CA SER A 129 -0.41 6.47 -0.71
C SER A 129 -1.86 6.68 -1.17
N ALA A 130 -2.11 7.73 -1.98
CA ALA A 130 -3.43 8.00 -2.53
C ALA A 130 -3.95 6.87 -3.43
N THR A 131 -3.06 6.20 -4.18
CA THR A 131 -3.42 5.04 -5.00
C THR A 131 -3.96 3.90 -4.14
N ASN A 132 -3.42 3.67 -2.93
CA ASN A 132 -3.99 2.68 -2.03
C ASN A 132 -5.41 3.07 -1.63
N THR A 133 -5.57 4.26 -1.05
CA THR A 133 -6.84 4.72 -0.49
C THR A 133 -7.93 4.81 -1.56
N ILE A 134 -7.66 5.46 -2.68
CA ILE A 134 -8.65 5.72 -3.73
C ILE A 134 -9.07 4.42 -4.42
N PHE A 135 -8.13 3.56 -4.81
CA PHE A 135 -8.49 2.33 -5.52
C PHE A 135 -9.08 1.26 -4.59
N VAL A 136 -8.67 1.21 -3.32
CA VAL A 136 -9.30 0.30 -2.35
C VAL A 136 -10.73 0.74 -2.06
N LEU A 137 -10.94 2.00 -1.66
CA LEU A 137 -12.27 2.48 -1.29
C LEU A 137 -13.19 2.59 -2.51
N GLY A 138 -12.66 3.02 -3.66
CA GLY A 138 -13.39 3.01 -4.94
C GLY A 138 -13.73 1.61 -5.41
N GLY A 139 -12.81 0.65 -5.25
CA GLY A 139 -13.06 -0.76 -5.55
C GLY A 139 -14.17 -1.35 -4.66
N ILE A 140 -14.17 -1.01 -3.37
CA ILE A 140 -15.24 -1.40 -2.44
C ILE A 140 -16.56 -0.75 -2.85
N PHE A 141 -16.57 0.54 -3.21
CA PHE A 141 -17.79 1.22 -3.64
C PHE A 141 -18.42 0.58 -4.89
N LEU A 142 -17.61 0.25 -5.90
CA LEU A 142 -18.08 -0.33 -7.16
C LEU A 142 -18.51 -1.80 -7.01
N LEU A 143 -17.76 -2.60 -6.25
CA LEU A 143 -17.95 -4.05 -6.17
C LEU A 143 -18.81 -4.49 -4.97
N PHE A 144 -18.92 -3.64 -3.94
CA PHE A 144 -19.67 -3.90 -2.71
C PHE A 144 -20.61 -2.73 -2.40
N SER A 145 -21.60 -2.51 -3.26
CA SER A 145 -22.55 -1.38 -3.15
C SER A 145 -23.32 -1.33 -1.83
N ASN A 146 -23.46 -2.47 -1.14
CA ASN A 146 -24.10 -2.55 0.18
C ASN A 146 -23.30 -1.85 1.29
N VAL A 147 -21.99 -1.67 1.13
CA VAL A 147 -21.11 -1.08 2.18
C VAL A 147 -21.37 0.40 2.36
N TYR A 148 -21.53 1.12 1.25
CA TYR A 148 -21.75 2.56 1.26
C TYR A 148 -23.21 2.95 0.98
N GLN A 149 -24.09 1.98 0.72
CA GLN A 149 -25.49 2.21 0.33
C GLN A 149 -25.60 3.19 -0.87
N GLY A 150 -24.62 3.19 -1.77
CA GLY A 150 -24.52 4.13 -2.89
C GLY A 150 -24.16 5.58 -2.50
N ASN A 151 -23.87 5.86 -1.23
CA ASN A 151 -23.52 7.20 -0.76
C ASN A 151 -22.05 7.53 -1.03
N ILE A 152 -21.81 8.27 -2.11
CA ILE A 152 -20.48 8.76 -2.51
C ILE A 152 -19.87 9.66 -1.42
N GLN A 153 -20.69 10.43 -0.70
CA GLN A 153 -20.24 11.33 0.35
C GLN A 153 -19.63 10.56 1.54
N ALA A 154 -20.19 9.39 1.87
CA ALA A 154 -19.63 8.50 2.89
C ALA A 154 -18.27 7.92 2.46
N MET A 155 -18.11 7.52 1.19
CA MET A 155 -16.83 7.07 0.65
C MET A 155 -15.78 8.21 0.69
N LEU A 156 -16.15 9.40 0.23
CA LEU A 156 -15.26 10.57 0.20
C LEU A 156 -14.86 11.03 1.61
N ALA A 157 -15.76 10.93 2.60
CA ALA A 157 -15.45 11.25 3.99
C ALA A 157 -14.32 10.35 4.54
N ILE A 158 -14.27 9.08 4.15
CA ILE A 158 -13.18 8.16 4.54
C ILE A 158 -11.90 8.48 3.78
N VAL A 159 -11.97 8.75 2.47
CA VAL A 159 -10.80 9.14 1.67
C VAL A 159 -10.14 10.41 2.21
N LEU A 160 -10.94 11.36 2.69
CA LEU A 160 -10.49 12.63 3.28
C LEU A 160 -10.33 12.56 4.80
N SER A 161 -10.37 11.35 5.38
CA SER A 161 -10.22 11.18 6.81
C SER A 161 -8.81 11.57 7.28
N ALA A 162 -8.70 11.93 8.56
CA ALA A 162 -7.42 12.28 9.18
C ALA A 162 -6.36 11.18 9.01
N ASN A 163 -6.77 9.91 8.95
CA ASN A 163 -5.86 8.78 8.78
C ASN A 163 -5.30 8.69 7.36
N SER A 164 -6.15 8.87 6.34
CA SER A 164 -5.69 8.91 4.95
C SER A 164 -4.74 10.08 4.69
N ILE A 165 -5.00 11.22 5.32
CA ILE A 165 -4.11 12.39 5.27
C ILE A 165 -2.79 12.10 6.00
N ALA A 166 -2.84 11.49 7.19
CA ALA A 166 -1.65 11.12 7.95
C ALA A 166 -0.77 10.11 7.18
N GLU A 167 -1.36 9.06 6.60
CA GLU A 167 -0.64 8.09 5.77
C GLU A 167 0.04 8.76 4.56
N LEU A 168 -0.67 9.69 3.91
CA LEU A 168 -0.13 10.45 2.79
C LEU A 168 1.09 11.28 3.22
N LEU A 169 0.96 12.05 4.31
CA LEU A 169 2.05 12.89 4.83
C LEU A 169 3.25 12.04 5.25
N ILE A 170 3.04 10.93 5.95
CA ILE A 170 4.10 10.01 6.36
C ILE A 170 4.80 9.44 5.12
N SER A 171 4.05 9.03 4.09
CA SER A 171 4.62 8.53 2.83
C SER A 171 5.48 9.59 2.14
N VAL A 172 5.01 10.85 2.08
CA VAL A 172 5.78 11.97 1.52
C VAL A 172 7.09 12.18 2.27
N VAL A 173 7.03 12.29 3.60
CA VAL A 173 8.22 12.53 4.43
C VAL A 173 9.23 11.40 4.30
N LEU A 174 8.77 10.15 4.36
CA LEU A 174 9.66 8.99 4.27
C LEU A 174 10.24 8.81 2.87
N THR A 175 9.48 9.04 1.81
CA THR A 175 10.01 8.95 0.44
C THR A 175 11.07 10.01 0.17
N VAL A 176 10.81 11.27 0.53
CA VAL A 176 11.78 12.38 0.36
C VAL A 176 13.02 12.19 1.23
N GLY A 177 12.87 11.63 2.44
CA GLY A 177 14.00 11.39 3.35
C GLY A 177 14.86 10.18 2.97
N ILE A 178 14.24 9.05 2.63
CA ILE A 178 14.92 7.76 2.47
C ILE A 178 15.51 7.61 1.07
N ILE A 179 14.80 8.02 0.01
CA ILE A 179 15.22 7.74 -1.37
C ILE A 179 16.59 8.37 -1.70
N PRO A 180 16.85 9.66 -1.40
CA PRO A 180 18.16 10.26 -1.66
C PRO A 180 19.29 9.61 -0.87
N ALA A 181 19.01 9.13 0.34
CA ALA A 181 20.00 8.41 1.16
C ALA A 181 20.34 7.05 0.54
N LEU A 182 19.33 6.31 0.08
CA LEU A 182 19.53 5.01 -0.57
C LEU A 182 20.14 5.13 -1.97
N GLU A 183 19.85 6.20 -2.72
CA GLU A 183 20.48 6.47 -4.02
C GLU A 183 22.01 6.64 -3.88
N LYS A 184 22.48 7.29 -2.81
CA LYS A 184 23.92 7.45 -2.53
C LYS A 184 24.62 6.14 -2.19
N VAL A 185 23.93 5.20 -1.53
CA VAL A 185 24.48 3.89 -1.14
C VAL A 185 24.46 2.91 -2.32
N LYS A 186 23.60 3.16 -3.32
CA LYS A 186 23.49 2.34 -4.53
C LYS A 186 24.60 2.63 -5.55
N GLN A 187 25.18 3.84 -5.52
CA GLN A 187 26.33 4.24 -6.35
C GLN A 187 27.62 3.62 -5.82
#